data_AF-A0A0Q4GP62-F1
#
_entry.id   AF-A0A0Q4GP62-F1
#
_cell.length_a   1.000
_cell.length_b   1.000
_cell.length_c   1.000
_cell.angle_alpha   90.00
_cell.angle_beta   90.00
_cell.angle_gamma   90.00
#
_symmetry.space_group_name_H-M   'P 1'
#
loop_
_entity.id
_entity.type
_entity.pdbx_description
1 polymer ?
#
loop_
_entity_poly.entity_id
_entity_poly.type
_entity_poly.pdbx_seq_one_letter_code
_entity_poly.pdbx_strand_id
1 'polypeptide(L)'
;MTKLATFALQSAIVVAGTTAHPAGTEITVRQPKAGELRGLSTNPLIQGDYTALETLAPRITSPAITKQQFAEMDPADLTQFHLEVLDFLLPSAAKQAVSPTE
;
A
#
# COMPACT_ATOMS: atom_id res chain seq x y z
N MET A 1 -9.03 16.38 -7.75
CA MET A 1 -7.75 15.69 -8.03
C MET A 1 -7.65 14.52 -7.08
N THR A 2 -7.29 13.32 -7.57
CA THR A 2 -7.12 12.15 -6.69
C THR A 2 -5.75 12.24 -6.00
N LYS A 3 -5.69 12.02 -4.69
CA LYS A 3 -4.41 12.04 -3.96
C LYS A 3 -3.54 10.84 -4.39
N LEU A 4 -2.24 11.10 -4.59
CA LEU A 4 -1.23 10.11 -4.96
C LEU A 4 -0.09 10.16 -3.94
N ALA A 5 0.54 9.01 -3.73
CA ALA A 5 1.77 8.84 -3.00
C ALA A 5 2.70 7.94 -3.81
N THR A 6 4.01 8.01 -3.54
CA THR A 6 5.01 7.18 -4.20
C THR A 6 6.04 6.74 -3.19
N PHE A 7 6.42 5.47 -3.24
CA PHE A 7 7.56 4.95 -2.49
C PHE A 7 8.43 4.09 -3.42
N ALA A 8 9.73 4.03 -3.14
CA ALA A 8 10.67 3.19 -3.87
C ALA A 8 10.86 1.88 -3.10
N LEU A 9 10.78 0.74 -3.81
CA LEU A 9 11.03 -0.57 -3.20
C LEU A 9 12.44 -0.64 -2.62
N GLN A 10 12.57 -1.06 -1.38
CA GLN A 10 13.84 -1.33 -0.73
C GLN A 10 14.48 -2.61 -1.27
N SER A 11 13.64 -3.63 -1.54
CA SER A 11 14.07 -4.93 -2.03
C SER A 11 13.44 -5.27 -3.37
N ALA A 12 14.11 -6.11 -4.16
CA ALA A 12 13.52 -6.62 -5.39
C ALA A 12 12.39 -7.61 -5.08
N ILE A 13 11.27 -7.52 -5.80
CA ILE A 13 10.21 -8.51 -5.75
C ILE A 13 10.52 -9.61 -6.75
N VAL A 14 10.71 -10.83 -6.28
CA VAL A 14 11.04 -12.01 -7.09
C VAL A 14 9.93 -13.04 -6.97
N VAL A 15 9.31 -13.42 -8.09
CA VAL A 15 8.25 -14.44 -8.12
C VAL A 15 8.74 -15.62 -8.94
N ALA A 16 8.74 -16.82 -8.35
CA ALA A 16 9.19 -18.06 -8.99
C ALA A 16 10.56 -17.95 -9.68
N GLY A 17 11.51 -17.25 -9.04
CA GLY A 17 12.87 -17.04 -9.55
C GLY A 17 13.01 -15.96 -10.63
N THR A 18 11.94 -15.25 -10.97
CA THR A 18 11.97 -14.13 -11.92
C THR A 18 11.76 -12.81 -11.19
N THR A 19 12.66 -11.84 -11.39
CA THR A 19 12.50 -10.48 -10.85
C THR A 19 11.32 -9.79 -11.51
N ALA A 20 10.25 -9.58 -10.76
CA ALA A 20 9.09 -8.84 -11.20
C ALA A 20 9.36 -7.33 -11.17
N HIS A 21 9.97 -6.87 -10.08
CA HIS A 21 10.37 -5.47 -9.88
C HIS A 21 11.75 -5.42 -9.19
N PRO A 22 12.74 -4.72 -9.75
CA PRO A 22 14.01 -4.52 -9.06
C PRO A 22 13.87 -3.59 -7.86
N ALA A 23 14.84 -3.66 -6.92
CA ALA A 23 14.98 -2.65 -5.87
C ALA A 23 15.12 -1.24 -6.50
N GLY A 24 14.54 -0.24 -5.85
CA GLY A 24 14.45 1.13 -6.33
C GLY A 24 13.31 1.40 -7.31
N THR A 25 12.51 0.39 -7.68
CA THR A 25 11.30 0.64 -8.49
C THR A 25 10.34 1.54 -7.73
N GLU A 26 9.92 2.64 -8.35
CA GLU A 26 8.90 3.53 -7.79
C GLU A 26 7.51 2.91 -7.97
N ILE A 27 6.82 2.71 -6.86
CA ILE A 27 5.42 2.28 -6.82
C ILE A 27 4.56 3.49 -6.49
N THR A 28 3.71 3.88 -7.43
CA THR A 28 2.70 4.90 -7.19
C THR A 28 1.47 4.26 -6.54
N VAL A 29 1.02 4.81 -5.42
CA VAL A 29 -0.22 4.42 -4.73
C VAL A 29 -1.24 5.54 -4.85
N ARG A 30 -2.44 5.20 -5.29
CA ARG A 30 -3.56 6.14 -5.37
C ARG A 30 -4.51 5.95 -4.20
N GLN A 31 -5.09 7.06 -3.72
CA GLN A 31 -6.21 7.01 -2.79
C GLN A 31 -7.34 6.10 -3.34
N PRO A 32 -7.76 5.06 -2.60
CA PRO A 32 -8.82 4.17 -3.03
C PRO A 32 -10.16 4.91 -3.13
N LYS A 33 -10.91 4.64 -4.19
CA LYS A 33 -12.33 5.02 -4.30
C LYS A 33 -13.19 4.02 -3.54
N ALA A 34 -14.39 4.43 -3.13
CA ALA A 34 -15.33 3.55 -2.42
C ALA A 34 -15.59 2.21 -3.15
N GLY A 35 -15.70 2.22 -4.48
CA GLY A 35 -15.89 1.00 -5.28
C GLY A 35 -14.71 0.02 -5.23
N GLU A 36 -13.50 0.51 -4.97
CA GLU A 36 -12.26 -0.29 -4.89
C GLU A 36 -12.11 -0.95 -3.51
N LEU A 37 -12.86 -0.49 -2.52
CA LEU A 37 -12.97 -1.11 -1.20
C LEU A 37 -14.08 -2.16 -1.13
N ARG A 38 -14.80 -2.43 -2.22
CA ARG A 38 -15.85 -3.46 -2.24
C ARG A 38 -15.27 -4.81 -1.82
N GLY A 39 -15.94 -5.45 -0.84
CA GLY A 39 -15.53 -6.72 -0.27
C GLY A 39 -14.43 -6.62 0.80
N LEU A 40 -13.98 -5.41 1.14
CA LEU A 40 -13.01 -5.17 2.20
C LEU A 40 -13.65 -4.39 3.35
N SER A 41 -13.31 -4.78 4.57
CA SER A 41 -13.56 -3.94 5.74
C SER A 41 -12.42 -2.93 5.88
N THR A 42 -12.72 -1.70 6.28
CA THR A 42 -11.71 -0.64 6.45
C THR A 42 -10.86 -0.85 7.70
N ASN A 43 -11.43 -1.43 8.77
CA ASN A 43 -10.69 -1.64 10.02
C ASN A 43 -9.47 -2.57 9.85
N PRO A 44 -9.54 -3.72 9.15
CA PRO A 44 -8.37 -4.52 8.81
C PRO A 44 -7.30 -3.74 8.03
N LEU A 45 -7.68 -2.88 7.09
CA LEU A 45 -6.73 -2.05 6.34
C LEU A 45 -5.99 -1.06 7.26
N ILE A 46 -6.70 -0.46 8.22
CA ILE A 46 -6.15 0.47 9.21
C ILE A 46 -5.20 -0.25 10.18
N GLN A 47 -5.49 -1.50 10.54
CA GLN A 47 -4.67 -2.31 11.45
C GLN A 47 -3.51 -3.03 10.76
N GLY A 48 -3.32 -2.82 9.45
CA GLY A 48 -2.23 -3.44 8.70
C GLY A 48 -2.44 -4.91 8.39
N ASP A 49 -3.69 -5.38 8.25
CA ASP A 49 -3.98 -6.74 7.83
C ASP A 49 -3.47 -6.98 6.41
N TYR A 50 -2.46 -7.85 6.28
CA TYR A 50 -1.80 -8.11 5.00
C TYR A 50 -2.71 -8.79 3.98
N THR A 51 -3.72 -9.55 4.39
CA THR A 51 -4.67 -10.17 3.44
C THR A 51 -5.60 -9.12 2.82
N ALA A 52 -6.05 -8.17 3.63
CA ALA A 52 -6.84 -7.04 3.17
C ALA A 52 -6.02 -6.12 2.26
N LEU A 53 -4.79 -5.82 2.64
CA LEU A 53 -3.85 -5.00 1.86
C LEU A 53 -3.46 -5.68 0.54
N GLU A 54 -3.16 -6.98 0.54
CA GLU A 54 -2.88 -7.78 -0.66
C GLU A 54 -4.04 -7.70 -1.65
N THR A 55 -5.27 -7.79 -1.16
CA THR A 55 -6.48 -7.73 -2.00
C THR A 55 -6.69 -6.33 -2.59
N LEU A 56 -6.24 -5.28 -1.90
CA LEU A 56 -6.34 -3.89 -2.32
C LEU A 56 -5.21 -3.48 -3.28
N ALA A 57 -3.99 -3.96 -3.07
CA ALA A 57 -2.79 -3.58 -3.79
C ALA A 57 -2.96 -3.49 -5.32
N PRO A 58 -3.47 -4.52 -6.04
CA PRO A 58 -3.59 -4.46 -7.49
C PRO A 58 -4.62 -3.44 -7.99
N ARG A 59 -5.46 -2.89 -7.10
CA ARG A 59 -6.51 -1.92 -7.44
C ARG A 59 -6.01 -0.48 -7.42
N ILE A 60 -4.94 -0.20 -6.67
CA ILE A 60 -4.50 1.17 -6.38
C ILE A 60 -3.02 1.43 -6.64
N THR A 61 -2.25 0.43 -7.05
CA THR A 61 -0.82 0.57 -7.34
C THR A 61 -0.54 0.70 -8.84
N SER A 62 0.51 1.43 -9.18
CA SER A 62 1.07 1.51 -10.54
C SER A 62 2.60 1.51 -10.45
N PRO A 63 3.30 0.50 -11.00
CA PRO A 63 2.74 -0.71 -11.63
C PRO A 63 1.86 -1.52 -10.66
N ALA A 64 0.89 -2.26 -11.21
CA ALA A 64 -0.05 -3.03 -10.40
C ALA A 64 0.67 -4.19 -9.70
N ILE A 65 0.69 -4.17 -8.36
CA ILE A 65 1.23 -5.23 -7.52
C ILE A 65 0.18 -6.35 -7.39
N THR A 66 0.46 -7.49 -8.02
CA THR A 66 -0.37 -8.69 -7.93
C THR A 66 -0.25 -9.36 -6.56
N LYS A 67 -1.18 -10.28 -6.24
CA LYS A 67 -1.13 -11.06 -5.00
C LYS A 67 0.18 -11.82 -4.80
N GLN A 68 0.65 -12.49 -5.86
CA GLN A 68 1.91 -13.23 -5.83
C GLN A 68 3.10 -12.32 -5.58
N GLN A 69 3.12 -11.14 -6.19
CA GLN A 69 4.17 -10.14 -5.95
C GLN A 69 4.10 -9.60 -4.52
N PHE A 70 2.90 -9.30 -4.01
CA PHE A 70 2.69 -8.80 -2.66
C PHE A 70 3.17 -9.80 -1.59
N ALA A 71 2.92 -11.09 -1.79
CA ALA A 71 3.38 -12.14 -0.88
C ALA A 71 4.91 -12.28 -0.82
N GLU A 72 5.62 -11.83 -1.86
CA GLU A 72 7.08 -11.85 -1.97
C GLU A 72 7.73 -10.49 -1.65
N MET A 73 6.94 -9.48 -1.23
CA MET A 73 7.47 -8.18 -0.83
C MET A 73 8.19 -8.26 0.52
N ASP A 74 9.24 -7.46 0.67
CA ASP A 74 9.94 -7.31 1.94
C ASP A 74 9.04 -6.65 3.01
N PRO A 75 9.14 -7.04 4.30
CA PRO A 75 8.33 -6.46 5.37
C PRO A 75 8.42 -4.93 5.50
N ALA A 76 9.57 -4.31 5.18
CA ALA A 76 9.71 -2.86 5.21
C ALA A 76 8.90 -2.20 4.08
N ASP A 77 8.91 -2.79 2.88
CA ASP A 77 8.12 -2.32 1.74
C ASP A 77 6.61 -2.51 1.97
N LEU A 78 6.21 -3.63 2.59
CA LEU A 78 4.83 -3.87 3.03
C LEU A 78 4.37 -2.82 4.06
N THR A 79 5.25 -2.49 5.01
CA THR A 79 4.96 -1.46 6.02
C THR A 79 4.83 -0.09 5.36
N GLN A 80 5.71 0.28 4.42
CA GLN A 80 5.58 1.52 3.66
C GLN A 80 4.25 1.59 2.90
N PHE A 81 3.89 0.53 2.19
CA PHE A 81 2.59 0.46 1.51
C PHE A 81 1.41 0.64 2.47
N HIS A 82 1.45 -0.03 3.63
CA HIS A 82 0.43 0.11 4.66
C HIS A 82 0.31 1.56 5.16
N LEU A 83 1.42 2.26 5.40
CA LEU A 83 1.42 3.65 5.85
C LEU A 83 0.76 4.59 4.84
N GLU A 84 1.00 4.39 3.53
CA GLU A 84 0.33 5.17 2.50
C GLU A 84 -1.18 4.91 2.48
N VAL A 85 -1.59 3.65 2.58
CA VAL A 85 -3.01 3.28 2.67
C VAL A 85 -3.65 3.89 3.92
N LEU A 86 -2.97 3.82 5.06
CA LEU A 86 -3.44 4.38 6.32
C LEU A 86 -3.63 5.90 6.21
N ASP A 87 -2.65 6.61 5.65
CA ASP A 87 -2.79 8.05 5.41
C ASP A 87 -4.00 8.36 4.51
N PHE A 88 -4.26 7.59 3.46
CA PHE A 88 -5.43 7.82 2.62
C PHE A 88 -6.78 7.62 3.33
N LEU A 89 -6.83 6.71 4.31
CA LEU A 89 -8.07 6.34 5.00
C LEU A 89 -8.36 7.19 6.24
N LEU A 90 -7.34 7.75 6.89
CA LEU A 90 -7.55 8.54 8.10
C LEU A 90 -8.20 9.90 7.82
N PRO A 91 -9.25 10.28 8.58
CA PRO A 91 -9.80 11.63 8.56
C PRO A 91 -8.75 12.67 9.00
N SER A 92 -8.87 13.91 8.52
CA SER A 92 -7.93 14.99 8.84
C SER A 92 -7.70 15.17 10.36
N ALA A 93 -8.76 15.03 11.16
CA ALA A 93 -8.66 15.13 12.63
C ALA A 93 -7.82 14.01 13.25
N ALA A 94 -7.90 12.79 12.71
CA ALA A 94 -7.10 11.65 13.18
C ALA A 94 -5.62 11.82 12.83
N LYS A 95 -5.31 12.43 11.69
CA LYS A 95 -3.92 12.70 11.28
C LYS A 95 -3.23 13.73 12.18
N GLN A 96 -3.96 14.78 12.57
CA GLN A 96 -3.44 15.84 13.44
C GLN A 96 -3.07 15.34 14.84
N ALA A 97 -3.76 14.30 15.33
CA ALA A 97 -3.45 13.69 16.62
C ALA A 97 -2.15 12.85 16.60
N VAL A 98 -1.68 12.44 15.42
CA VAL A 98 -0.49 11.58 15.23
C VAL A 98 0.76 12.39 14.87
N SER A 99 0.62 13.65 14.46
CA SER A 99 1.74 14.56 14.29
C SER A 99 2.12 15.17 15.65
N PRO A 100 3.34 14.95 16.17
CA PRO A 100 3.84 15.73 17.29
C PRO A 100 3.79 17.21 16.89
N THR A 101 3.06 18.01 17.66
CA THR A 101 3.20 19.45 17.57
C THR A 101 4.55 19.77 18.21
N GLU A 102 5.55 20.02 17.38
CA GLU A 102 6.79 20.70 17.78
C GLU A 102 6.85 22.05 17.07
#